data_AF-A0A4Q1F3M4-F1
#
_entry.id   AF-A0A4Q1F3M4-F1
#
_cell.length_a   1.000
_cell.length_b   1.000
_cell.length_c   1.000
_cell.angle_alpha   90.00
_cell.angle_beta   90.00
_cell.angle_gamma   90.00
#
_symmetry.space_group_name_H-M   'P 1'
#
loop_
_entity.id
_entity.type
_entity.pdbx_description
1 polymer ?
#
loop_
_entity_poly.entity_id
_entity_poly.type
_entity_poly.pdbx_seq_one_letter_code
_entity_poly.pdbx_strand_id
1 'polypeptide(L)'
;MKKKIAAPISIISLWGLILIAITEWYYEYVRYYLYASIAVIIPIMIWNLIKQKKKDKINGTREFQSSIYRMLIMAVVLIIIFYITKQEHIG
;
A
#
# COMPACT_ATOMS: atom_id res chain seq x y z
N MET A 1 8.87 -7.64 -29.51
CA MET A 1 8.08 -8.32 -28.45
C MET A 1 8.02 -7.40 -27.22
N LYS A 2 6.96 -6.58 -27.08
CA LYS A 2 6.89 -5.52 -26.04
C LYS A 2 6.48 -6.12 -24.69
N LYS A 3 7.41 -6.18 -23.74
CA LYS A 3 7.16 -6.63 -22.37
C LYS A 3 6.15 -5.70 -21.69
N LYS A 4 4.95 -6.19 -21.38
CA LYS A 4 3.90 -5.47 -20.63
C LYS A 4 4.23 -5.38 -19.13
N ILE A 5 5.32 -4.68 -18.77
CA ILE A 5 5.73 -4.48 -17.37
C ILE A 5 5.08 -3.20 -16.77
N ALA A 6 4.26 -2.48 -17.53
CA ALA A 6 3.72 -1.17 -17.16
C ALA A 6 2.40 -1.19 -16.35
N ALA A 7 2.05 -2.27 -15.64
CA ALA A 7 0.72 -2.41 -15.04
C ALA A 7 0.59 -1.94 -13.57
N PRO A 8 1.51 -2.26 -12.63
CA PRO A 8 1.32 -1.85 -11.23
C PRO A 8 1.77 -0.41 -10.97
N ILE A 9 2.73 0.11 -11.75
CA ILE A 9 3.26 1.47 -11.60
C ILE A 9 2.21 2.50 -12.00
N SER A 10 1.37 2.26 -13.02
CA SER A 10 0.44 3.29 -13.50
C SER A 10 -0.61 3.69 -12.45
N ILE A 11 -1.17 2.72 -11.72
CA ILE A 11 -2.23 2.98 -10.75
C ILE A 11 -1.68 3.70 -9.51
N ILE A 12 -0.56 3.23 -8.97
CA ILE A 12 0.08 3.86 -7.80
C ILE A 12 0.58 5.27 -8.17
N SER A 13 1.16 5.44 -9.36
CA SER A 13 1.58 6.75 -9.85
C SER A 13 0.40 7.70 -10.08
N LEU A 14 -0.74 7.20 -10.58
CA LEU A 14 -1.96 8.00 -10.71
C LEU A 14 -2.49 8.48 -9.35
N TRP A 15 -2.52 7.62 -8.35
CA TRP A 15 -2.89 7.99 -6.98
C TRP A 15 -1.97 9.06 -6.38
N GLY A 16 -0.66 8.98 -6.67
CA GLY A 16 0.31 9.99 -6.27
C GLY A 16 0.12 11.33 -6.98
N LEU A 17 -0.18 11.32 -8.29
CA LEU A 17 -0.44 12.54 -9.05
C LEU A 17 -1.71 13.26 -8.59
N ILE A 18 -2.76 12.50 -8.27
CA ILE A 18 -4.01 13.07 -7.71
C ILE A 18 -3.73 13.70 -6.35
N LEU A 19 -2.89 13.09 -5.51
CA LEU A 19 -2.49 13.67 -4.22
C LEU A 19 -1.77 15.02 -4.41
N ILE A 20 -0.83 15.11 -5.35
CA ILE A 20 -0.11 16.35 -5.65
C ILE A 20 -1.10 17.44 -6.10
N ALA A 21 -2.00 17.11 -7.04
CA ALA A 21 -3.01 18.05 -7.53
C ALA A 21 -3.93 18.55 -6.40
N ILE A 22 -4.39 17.65 -5.51
CA ILE A 22 -5.21 18.04 -4.35
C ILE A 22 -4.41 18.89 -3.37
N THR A 23 -3.13 18.60 -3.16
CA THR A 23 -2.29 19.36 -2.24
C THR A 23 -2.07 20.78 -2.72
N GLU A 24 -1.84 20.97 -4.02
CA GLU A 24 -1.64 22.29 -4.62
C GLU A 24 -2.93 23.10 -4.72
N TRP A 25 -4.05 22.48 -5.09
CA TRP A 25 -5.29 23.21 -5.43
C TRP A 25 -6.28 23.26 -4.26
N TYR A 26 -6.22 22.29 -3.35
CA TYR A 26 -7.25 22.02 -2.34
C TYR A 26 -6.63 21.45 -1.05
N TYR A 27 -5.67 22.18 -0.46
CA TYR A 27 -4.90 21.73 0.70
C TYR A 27 -5.76 21.22 1.88
N GLU A 28 -6.90 21.85 2.13
CA GLU A 28 -7.86 21.45 3.17
C GLU A 28 -8.42 20.04 2.98
N TYR A 29 -8.47 19.57 1.73
CA TYR A 29 -9.01 18.27 1.34
C TYR A 29 -7.98 17.16 1.36
N VAL A 30 -6.70 17.47 1.56
CA VAL A 30 -5.61 16.48 1.61
C VAL A 30 -5.90 15.41 2.67
N ARG A 31 -6.35 15.82 3.87
CA ARG A 31 -6.67 14.88 4.96
C ARG A 31 -7.81 13.94 4.58
N TYR A 32 -8.89 14.48 4.01
CA TYR A 32 -10.05 13.69 3.60
C TYR A 32 -9.71 12.73 2.46
N TYR A 33 -8.88 13.17 1.51
CA TYR A 33 -8.37 12.32 0.44
C TYR A 33 -7.53 11.16 0.98
N LEU A 34 -6.64 11.42 1.95
CA LEU A 34 -5.85 10.35 2.59
C LEU A 34 -6.74 9.36 3.35
N TYR A 35 -7.75 9.84 4.09
CA TYR A 35 -8.71 8.95 4.77
C TYR A 35 -9.53 8.11 3.79
N ALA A 36 -9.99 8.72 2.69
CA ALA A 36 -10.69 8.00 1.62
C ALA A 36 -9.77 6.96 0.96
N SER A 37 -8.50 7.29 0.75
CA SER A 37 -7.50 6.38 0.19
C SER A 37 -7.34 5.13 1.05
N ILE A 38 -7.23 5.30 2.38
CA ILE A 38 -7.16 4.19 3.34
C ILE A 38 -8.44 3.34 3.28
N ALA A 39 -9.61 4.00 3.24
CA ALA A 39 -10.90 3.31 3.16
C ALA A 39 -11.07 2.48 1.87
N VAL A 40 -10.42 2.86 0.77
CA VAL A 40 -10.44 2.11 -0.50
C VAL A 40 -9.40 0.99 -0.51
N ILE A 41 -8.19 1.25 0.00
CA ILE A 41 -7.09 0.28 -0.03
C ILE A 41 -7.37 -0.92 0.88
N ILE A 42 -7.91 -0.69 2.09
CA ILE A 42 -8.15 -1.76 3.07
C ILE A 42 -9.07 -2.87 2.52
N PRO A 43 -10.27 -2.58 1.99
CA PRO A 43 -11.15 -3.60 1.42
C PRO A 43 -10.52 -4.37 0.25
N ILE A 44 -9.82 -3.66 -0.64
CA ILE A 44 -9.14 -4.29 -1.79
C ILE A 44 -8.07 -5.26 -1.31
N MET A 45 -7.29 -4.86 -0.31
CA MET A 45 -6.26 -5.70 0.28
C MET A 45 -6.86 -6.94 0.96
N ILE A 46 -7.92 -6.79 1.73
CA ILE A 46 -8.65 -7.90 2.38
C ILE A 46 -9.18 -8.87 1.32
N TRP A 47 -9.81 -8.36 0.26
CA TRP A 47 -10.34 -9.20 -0.82
C TRP A 47 -9.24 -10.00 -1.51
N ASN A 48 -8.09 -9.35 -1.78
CA ASN A 48 -6.94 -10.01 -2.40
C ASN A 48 -6.37 -11.13 -1.50
N LEU A 49 -6.29 -10.87 -0.18
CA LEU A 49 -5.86 -11.87 0.81
C LEU A 49 -6.82 -13.07 0.88
N ILE A 50 -8.13 -12.83 0.88
CA ILE A 50 -9.14 -13.90 0.84
C ILE A 50 -8.97 -14.75 -0.44
N LYS A 51 -8.74 -14.09 -1.58
CA LYS A 51 -8.51 -14.78 -2.87
C LYS A 51 -7.23 -15.60 -2.86
N GLN A 52 -6.13 -15.08 -2.28
CA GLN A 52 -4.87 -15.81 -2.14
C GLN A 52 -5.03 -17.03 -1.23
N LYS A 53 -5.70 -16.90 -0.08
CA LYS A 53 -6.00 -18.02 0.82
C LYS A 53 -6.76 -19.15 0.12
N LYS A 54 -7.75 -18.80 -0.71
CA LYS A 54 -8.52 -19.79 -1.48
C LYS A 54 -7.66 -20.49 -2.52
N LYS A 55 -6.77 -19.76 -3.21
CA LYS A 55 -5.83 -20.33 -4.20
C LYS A 55 -4.80 -21.26 -3.56
N ASP A 56 -4.25 -20.89 -2.42
CA ASP A 56 -3.28 -21.72 -1.69
C ASP A 56 -3.87 -23.06 -1.25
N LYS A 57 -5.13 -23.06 -0.79
CA LYS A 57 -5.84 -24.31 -0.42
C LYS A 57 -6.01 -25.26 -1.61
N ILE A 58 -6.16 -24.71 -2.82
CA ILE A 58 -6.38 -25.49 -4.04
C ILE A 58 -5.03 -25.98 -4.62
N ASN A 59 -4.00 -25.12 -4.60
CA ASN A 59 -2.72 -25.40 -5.25
C ASN A 59 -1.64 -25.98 -4.31
N GLY A 60 -1.92 -26.11 -3.01
CA GLY A 60 -0.93 -26.57 -2.01
C GLY A 60 0.24 -25.61 -1.79
N THR A 61 0.10 -24.35 -2.22
CA THR A 61 1.14 -23.32 -2.12
C THR A 61 1.08 -22.56 -0.78
N ARG A 62 2.16 -21.85 -0.43
CA ARG A 62 2.29 -21.03 0.80
C ARG A 62 2.37 -19.52 0.53
N GLU A 63 1.83 -19.06 -0.59
CA GLU A 63 1.92 -17.66 -1.02
C GLU A 63 1.21 -16.69 -0.06
N PHE A 64 0.10 -17.13 0.55
CA PHE A 64 -0.65 -16.38 1.56
C PHE A 64 0.19 -16.17 2.83
N GLN A 65 0.86 -17.21 3.33
CA GLN A 65 1.77 -17.08 4.47
C GLN A 65 2.94 -16.16 4.12
N SER A 66 3.54 -16.31 2.93
CA SER A 66 4.59 -15.40 2.46
C SER A 66 4.12 -13.95 2.37
N SER A 67 2.90 -13.71 1.89
CA SER A 67 2.32 -12.36 1.79
C SER A 67 2.09 -11.73 3.16
N ILE A 68 1.57 -12.49 4.14
CA ILE A 68 1.41 -12.01 5.53
C ILE A 68 2.77 -11.70 6.15
N TYR A 69 3.77 -12.56 5.99
CA TYR A 69 5.12 -12.30 6.51
C TYR A 69 5.72 -11.03 5.91
N ARG A 70 5.58 -10.80 4.60
CA ARG A 70 6.05 -9.56 3.97
C ARG A 70 5.33 -8.33 4.52
N MET A 71 4.02 -8.40 4.73
CA MET A 71 3.26 -7.30 5.35
C MET A 71 3.73 -7.01 6.79
N LEU A 72 3.93 -8.05 7.61
CA LEU A 72 4.43 -7.90 8.98
C LEU A 72 5.84 -7.30 9.02
N ILE A 73 6.74 -7.79 8.17
CA ILE A 73 8.10 -7.25 8.04
C ILE A 73 8.04 -5.77 7.66
N MET A 74 7.19 -5.40 6.69
CA MET A 74 7.07 -4.02 6.26
C MET A 74 6.50 -3.11 7.36
N ALA A 75 5.55 -3.61 8.16
CA ALA A 75 5.04 -2.89 9.32
C ALA A 75 6.12 -2.64 10.39
N VAL A 76 6.95 -3.64 10.67
CA VAL A 76 8.08 -3.49 11.61
C VAL A 76 9.09 -2.47 11.07
N VAL A 77 9.47 -2.55 9.80
CA VAL A 77 10.37 -1.59 9.16
C VAL A 77 9.81 -0.16 9.23
N LEU A 78 8.50 0.03 8.99
CA LEU A 78 7.85 1.33 9.12
C LEU A 78 7.92 1.88 10.55
N ILE A 79 7.73 1.04 11.57
CA ILE A 79 7.85 1.46 12.98
C ILE A 79 9.28 1.90 13.29
N ILE A 80 10.27 1.15 12.82
CA ILE A 80 11.69 1.48 13.01
C ILE A 80 12.03 2.82 12.35
N ILE A 81 11.65 2.99 11.08
CA ILE A 81 11.87 4.25 10.34
C ILE A 81 11.16 5.41 11.05
N PHE A 82 9.89 5.23 11.44
CA PHE A 82 9.15 6.25 12.18
C PHE A 82 9.86 6.68 13.47
N TYR A 83 10.43 5.72 14.21
CA TYR A 83 11.17 6.00 15.43
C TYR A 83 12.47 6.76 15.16
N ILE A 84 13.21 6.38 14.11
CA ILE A 84 14.42 7.08 13.67
C ILE A 84 14.09 8.52 13.25
N THR A 85 13.11 8.71 12.37
CA THR A 85 12.69 10.03 11.88
C THR A 85 12.17 10.91 13.02
N LYS A 86 11.46 10.34 14.00
CA LYS A 86 11.03 11.09 15.19
C LYS A 86 12.21 11.60 16.01
N GLN A 87 13.29 10.82 16.14
CA GLN A 87 14.49 11.28 16.85
C GLN A 87 15.19 12.41 16.10
N GLU A 88 15.28 12.32 14.78
CA GLU A 88 15.96 13.29 13.93
C GLU A 88 15.25 14.67 13.89
N HIS A 89 13.93 14.72 14.10
CA HIS A 89 13.19 15.99 14.23
C HIS A 89 13.17 16.59 15.64
N ILE A 90 13.66 15.87 16.67
CA ILE A 90 13.71 16.34 18.07
C ILE A 90 15.16 16.64 18.52
N GLY A 91 16.16 16.36 17.66
CA GLY A 91 17.58 16.65 17.89
C GLY A 91 18.03 18.05 17.49
#